data_AF-A0A5J4TKA1-F1
#
_entry.id   AF-A0A5J4TKA1-F1
#
_cell.length_a   1.000
_cell.length_b   1.000
_cell.length_c   1.000
_cell.angle_alpha   90.00
_cell.angle_beta   90.00
_cell.angle_gamma   90.00
#
_symmetry.space_group_name_H-M   'P 1'
#
loop_
_entity.id
_entity.type
_entity.pdbx_description
1 polymer ?
#
loop_
_entity_poly.entity_id
_entity_poly.type
_entity_poly.pdbx_seq_one_letter_code
_entity_poly.pdbx_strand_id
1 'polypeptide(L)' 'MGRLHYYKPPNGEDSYCSSLSNIKKLLKKQGGTAYTTHYDRSGSIQEVTPIVLGNNADTTYRAISNNSRRYKKNNFQ' A
#
# COMPACT_ATOMS: atom_id res chain seq x y z
N MET A 1 -12.00 -10.77 4.11
CA MET A 1 -10.86 -9.83 4.22
C MET A 1 -10.76 -9.11 2.91
N GLY A 2 -10.92 -7.79 2.92
CA GLY A 2 -10.90 -6.96 1.72
C GLY A 2 -9.53 -6.32 1.52
N ARG A 3 -9.16 -6.08 0.26
CA ARG A 3 -7.98 -5.31 -0.13
C ARG A 3 -8.42 -4.15 -0.99
N LEU A 4 -8.00 -2.94 -0.65
CA LEU A 4 -8.23 -1.74 -1.44
C LEU A 4 -6.90 -1.16 -1.86
N HIS A 5 -6.79 -0.72 -3.11
CA HIS A 5 -5.58 -0.11 -3.62
C HIS A 5 -5.78 1.39 -3.83
N TYR A 6 -4.75 2.15 -3.51
CA TYR A 6 -4.78 3.61 -3.55
C TYR A 6 -3.57 4.12 -4.32
N TYR A 7 -3.79 5.17 -5.12
CA TYR A 7 -2.75 5.92 -5.79
C TYR A 7 -2.82 7.38 -5.35
N LYS A 8 -1.68 7.92 -4.94
CA LYS A 8 -1.49 9.31 -4.58
C LYS A 8 -0.55 9.96 -5.60
N PRO A 9 -1.04 10.87 -6.46
CA PRO A 9 -0.17 11.64 -7.32
C PRO A 9 0.73 12.59 -6.48
N PRO A 10 1.89 13.04 -6.99
CA PRO A 10 2.84 13.84 -6.23
C PRO A 10 2.24 15.07 -5.53
N ASN A 11 1.26 15.72 -6.16
CA ASN A 11 0.64 16.97 -5.70
C ASN A 11 -0.89 16.87 -5.58
N GLY A 12 -1.42 15.68 -5.26
CA GLY A 12 -2.86 15.51 -5.16
C GLY A 12 -3.29 14.51 -4.09
N GLU A 13 -4.58 14.21 -4.11
CA GLU A 13 -5.22 13.38 -3.11
C GLU A 13 -5.27 11.90 -3.49
N ASP A 14 -5.42 11.07 -2.47
CA ASP A 14 -5.45 9.63 -2.60
C ASP A 14 -6.71 9.21 -3.36
N SER A 15 -6.50 8.58 -4.51
CA SER A 15 -7.57 8.05 -5.34
C SER A 15 -7.63 6.54 -5.22
N TYR A 16 -8.82 6.01 -4.93
CA TYR A 16 -9.05 4.57 -4.98
C TYR A 16 -8.87 4.05 -6.40
N CYS A 17 -8.16 2.92 -6.54
CA CYS A 17 -8.01 2.24 -7.81
C CYS A 17 -8.27 0.74 -7.62
N SER A 18 -9.11 0.17 -8.49
CA SER A 18 -9.51 -1.23 -8.40
C SER A 18 -8.45 -2.23 -8.90
N SER A 19 -7.40 -1.77 -9.60
CA SER A 19 -6.41 -2.65 -10.23
C SER A 19 -4.97 -2.19 -9.97
N LEU A 20 -4.14 -3.11 -9.47
CA LEU A 20 -2.70 -2.93 -9.32
C LEU A 20 -2.01 -2.55 -10.64
N SER A 21 -2.46 -3.13 -11.77
CA SER A 21 -1.88 -2.85 -13.08
C SER A 21 -2.09 -1.39 -13.49
N ASN A 22 -3.26 -0.82 -13.19
CA ASN A 22 -3.54 0.58 -13.46
C ASN A 22 -2.72 1.51 -12.57
N ILE A 23 -2.60 1.18 -11.29
CA ILE A 23 -1.72 1.90 -10.37
C ILE A 23 -0.28 1.91 -10.87
N LYS A 24 0.26 0.76 -11.30
CA LYS A 24 1.64 0.68 -11.81
C LYS A 24 1.82 1.51 -13.08
N LYS A 25 0.81 1.58 -13.96
CA LYS A 25 0.83 2.49 -15.11
C LYS A 25 0.87 3.95 -14.69
N LEU A 26 0.07 4.34 -13.69
CA LEU A 26 0.04 5.71 -13.15
C LEU A 26 1.37 6.08 -12.51
N LEU A 27 1.90 5.23 -11.62
CA LEU A 27 3.22 5.40 -11.01
C LEU A 27 4.33 5.57 -12.07
N LYS A 28 4.31 4.74 -13.13
CA LYS A 28 5.32 4.81 -14.19
C LYS A 28 5.20 6.09 -15.02
N LYS A 29 3.98 6.57 -15.27
CA LYS A 29 3.71 7.73 -16.14
C LYS A 29 3.84 9.07 -15.40
N GLN A 30 3.45 9.11 -14.14
CA GLN A 30 3.23 10.35 -13.37
C GLN A 30 4.06 10.42 -12.08
N GLY A 31 4.74 9.34 -11.71
CA GLY A 31 5.38 9.24 -10.39
C GLY A 31 4.36 9.10 -9.26
N GLY A 32 4.66 9.65 -8.10
CA GLY A 32 3.79 9.61 -6.92
C GLY A 32 3.99 8.36 -6.07
N THR A 33 3.00 8.07 -5.23
CA THR A 33 3.05 6.99 -4.26
C THR A 33 1.81 6.14 -4.38
N ALA A 34 1.91 4.84 -4.10
CA ALA A 34 0.73 4.00 -4.06
C ALA A 34 0.87 2.94 -2.97
N TYR A 35 -0.26 2.48 -2.47
CA TYR A 35 -0.31 1.51 -1.38
C TYR A 35 -1.59 0.67 -1.45
N THR A 36 -1.56 -0.48 -0.79
CA THR A 36 -2.69 -1.37 -0.61
C THR A 36 -3.03 -1.43 0.86
N THR A 37 -4.29 -1.17 1.20
CA THR A 37 -4.82 -1.34 2.54
C THR A 37 -5.53 -2.68 2.64
N HIS A 38 -5.14 -3.47 3.62
CA HIS A 38 -5.72 -4.75 3.96
C HIS A 38 -6.62 -4.56 5.18
N TYR A 39 -7.87 -5.01 5.06
CA TYR A 39 -8.86 -4.93 6.13
C TYR A 39 -9.12 -6.31 6.72
N ASP A 40 -9.21 -6.35 8.05
CA ASP A 40 -9.56 -7.56 8.78
C ASP A 40 -11.05 -7.93 8.63
N ARG A 41 -11.49 -8.96 9.35
CA ARG A 41 -12.89 -9.43 9.29
C ARG A 41 -13.87 -8.43 9.94
N SER A 42 -13.41 -7.60 10.86
CA SER A 42 -14.17 -6.52 11.47
C SER A 42 -14.23 -5.25 10.62
N GLY A 43 -13.55 -5.20 9.48
CA GLY A 43 -13.46 -4.02 8.62
C GLY A 43 -12.47 -2.97 9.12
N SER A 44 -11.65 -3.29 10.13
CA SER A 44 -10.58 -2.42 10.61
C SER A 44 -9.33 -2.58 9.76
N ILE A 45 -8.54 -1.50 9.65
CA ILE A 45 -7.26 -1.51 8.91
C ILE A 45 -6.29 -2.44 9.64
N GLN A 46 -5.89 -3.50 8.95
CA GLN A 46 -4.95 -4.49 9.44
C GLN A 46 -3.52 -4.14 9.03
N GLU A 47 -3.32 -3.81 7.75
CA GLU A 47 -2.01 -3.58 7.17
C GLU A 47 -2.10 -2.61 5.99
N VAL A 48 -1.08 -1.78 5.81
CA VAL A 48 -0.89 -0.95 4.62
C VAL A 48 0.46 -1.27 4.00
N THR A 49 0.46 -1.79 2.77
CA THR A 49 1.68 -2.17 2.05
C THR A 49 1.93 -1.24 0.86
N PRO A 50 3.14 -0.69 0.66
CA PRO A 50 3.43 0.14 -0.49
C PRO A 50 3.36 -0.69 -1.79
N ILE A 51 2.98 -0.02 -2.89
CA ILE A 51 3.02 -0.61 -4.24
C ILE A 51 4.24 -0.03 -4.94
N VAL A 52 5.12 -0.94 -5.39
CA VAL A 52 6.33 -0.59 -6.15
C VAL A 52 6.18 -0.99 -7.62
N LEU A 53 6.96 -0.36 -8.49
CA LEU A 53 6.98 -0.67 -9.93
C LEU A 53 7.61 -2.05 -10.23
N GLY A 54 8.37 -2.62 -9.28
CA GLY A 54 8.96 -3.95 -9.35
C GLY A 54 8.04 -5.07 -8.85
N ASN A 55 8.65 -6.16 -8.35
CA ASN A 55 7.91 -7.27 -7.75
C ASN A 55 7.45 -6.91 -6.33
N ASN A 56 6.16 -7.01 -6.05
CA ASN A 56 5.60 -6.75 -4.72
C ASN A 56 5.73 -7.98 -3.79
N ALA A 57 6.07 -9.15 -4.32
CA ALA A 57 6.23 -10.39 -3.54
C ALA A 57 7.63 -10.55 -2.91
N ASP A 58 8.59 -9.69 -3.24
CA ASP A 58 9.96 -9.71 -2.71
C ASP A 58 10.04 -8.78 -1.48
N THR A 59 9.40 -9.24 -0.40
CA THR A 59 8.93 -8.46 0.75
C THR A 59 10.04 -7.99 1.70
N THR A 60 10.86 -7.04 1.27
CA THR A 60 11.59 -6.14 2.19
C THR A 60 10.82 -4.83 2.46
N TYR A 61 9.76 -4.56 1.71
CA TYR A 61 8.89 -3.41 1.94
C TYR A 61 7.99 -3.66 3.15
N ARG A 62 8.53 -3.35 4.35
CA ARG A 62 7.79 -3.32 5.61
C ARG A 62 6.49 -2.53 5.42
N ALA A 63 5.38 -3.10 5.87
CA ALA A 63 4.10 -2.41 5.89
C ALA A 63 4.26 -1.00 6.51
N ILE A 64 3.72 0.01 5.83
CA ILE A 64 3.74 1.42 6.27
C ILE A 64 3.04 1.53 7.63
N SER A 65 1.97 0.75 7.81
CA SER A 65 1.33 0.55 9.10
C SER A 65 0.85 -0.89 9.19
N ASN A 66 0.98 -1.49 10.38
CA ASN A 66 0.48 -2.83 10.65
C ASN A 66 -0.08 -2.83 12.07
N ASN A 67 -1.37 -3.14 12.19
CA ASN A 67 -2.10 -3.21 13.46
C ASN A 67 -2.25 -4.66 13.96
N SER A 68 -1.73 -5.64 13.21
CA SER A 68 -1.57 -6.99 13.72
C SER A 68 -0.44 -7.00 14.75
N ARG A 69 -0.73 -7.52 15.95
CA ARG A 69 0.21 -7.62 17.08
C ARG A 69 1.50 -8.43 16.79
N ARG A 70 1.75 -8.87 15.54
CA ARG A 70 2.81 -9.80 15.14
C ARG A 70 4.06 -9.15 14.53
N TYR A 71 4.03 -7.88 14.12
CA TYR A 71 5.24 -7.19 13.68
C TYR A 71 5.64 -6.16 14.73
N LYS A 72 6.57 -6.55 15.62
CA LYS A 72 7.22 -5.60 16.53
C LYS A 72 7.80 -4.46 15.68
N LYS A 73 7.39 -3.23 15.99
CA LYS A 73 8.03 -1.98 15.57
C LYS A 73 9.54 -2.13 15.76
N ASN A 74 10.28 -2.38 14.69
CA ASN A 74 11.70 -2.02 14.70
C ASN A 74 11.76 -0.56 14.31
N ASN A 75 12.05 0.26 15.31
CA ASN A 75 12.34 1.68 15.25
C ASN A 75 13.23 1.99 14.03
N PHE A 76 12.81 2.93 13.20
CA PHE A 76 13.74 3.70 12.40
C PHE A 76 13.99 5.00 13.17
N GLN A 77 15.19 5.11 13.75
CA GLN A 77 15.84 6.38 14.03
C GLN A 77 16.28 7.01 12.71
#